data_AF-A0A653HA56-F1
#
_entry.id   AF-A0A653HA56-F1
#
_cell.length_a   1.000
_cell.length_b   1.000
_cell.length_c   1.000
_cell.angle_alpha   90.00
_cell.angle_beta   90.00
_cell.angle_gamma   90.00
#
_symmetry.space_group_name_H-M   'P 1'
#
loop_
_entity.id
_entity.type
_entity.pdbx_description
1 polymer ?
#
loop_
_entity_poly.entity_id
_entity_poly.type
_entity_poly.pdbx_seq_one_letter_code
_entity_poly.pdbx_strand_id
1 'polypeptide(L)'
;MGNNLCCIKNDLQNNGSGKDMNIIDSNEIYGEDIRYTLDSWIEKYTNGHTIKVAFPTGNEIRCNFKIFLKEKFFELSLSNKARVIKFNDIGSILHKDNCESLLESEQNFLKSPNIIGIRLISTCKAIAFSMNSPDEARVFIEFIEKYCLN
;
A
#
# COMPACT_ATOMS: atom_id res chain seq x y z
N MET A 1 -24.37 -52.92 -30.46
CA MET A 1 -25.66 -52.66 -31.16
C MET A 1 -26.32 -51.55 -30.34
N GLY A 2 -26.55 -50.33 -30.78
CA GLY A 2 -26.75 -49.76 -32.10
C GLY A 2 -27.84 -48.70 -31.90
N ASN A 3 -27.48 -47.42 -32.08
CA ASN A 3 -28.29 -46.23 -32.35
C ASN A 3 -29.65 -46.01 -31.66
N ASN A 4 -29.83 -44.80 -31.11
CA ASN A 4 -30.77 -43.86 -31.71
C ASN A 4 -30.39 -42.40 -31.43
N LEU A 5 -30.04 -41.69 -32.49
CA LEU A 5 -30.15 -40.24 -32.57
C LEU A 5 -31.64 -39.85 -32.52
N CYS A 6 -31.95 -38.73 -31.87
CA CYS A 6 -32.81 -37.76 -32.52
C CYS A 6 -32.48 -36.34 -32.02
N CYS A 7 -31.87 -35.57 -32.92
CA CYS A 7 -31.70 -34.14 -32.79
C CYS A 7 -33.05 -33.44 -33.04
N ILE A 8 -33.46 -32.53 -32.17
CA ILE A 8 -34.32 -31.40 -32.54
C ILE A 8 -33.60 -30.10 -32.17
N LYS A 9 -33.73 -29.15 -33.10
CA LYS A 9 -32.89 -28.01 -33.40
C LYS A 9 -32.88 -26.89 -32.34
N ASN A 10 -31.69 -26.31 -32.20
CA ASN A 10 -31.33 -24.89 -32.02
C ASN A 10 -32.48 -23.88 -31.84
N ASP A 11 -32.38 -23.09 -30.77
CA ASP A 11 -32.28 -21.64 -30.93
C ASP A 11 -31.36 -21.02 -29.86
N LEU A 12 -30.82 -19.87 -30.23
CA LEU A 12 -29.52 -19.30 -29.86
C LEU A 12 -29.37 -18.73 -28.43
N GLN A 13 -28.08 -18.65 -28.04
CA GLN A 13 -27.42 -17.83 -27.01
C GLN A 13 -27.42 -18.36 -25.56
N ASN A 14 -26.38 -19.16 -25.26
CA ASN A 14 -25.94 -19.46 -23.91
C ASN A 14 -24.47 -19.02 -23.77
N ASN A 15 -24.21 -18.01 -22.95
CA ASN A 15 -22.87 -17.60 -22.54
C ASN A 15 -22.71 -17.89 -21.06
N GLY A 16 -21.67 -18.65 -20.72
CA GLY A 16 -20.97 -18.52 -19.44
C GLY A 16 -21.48 -19.36 -18.30
N SER A 17 -20.96 -20.60 -18.24
CA SER A 17 -20.92 -21.51 -17.10
C SER A 17 -20.68 -20.85 -15.74
N GLY A 18 -21.65 -20.98 -14.83
CA GLY A 18 -21.48 -20.72 -13.41
C GLY A 18 -20.64 -21.82 -12.75
N LYS A 19 -19.58 -21.42 -12.05
CA LYS A 19 -18.86 -22.26 -11.09
C LYS A 19 -19.29 -21.86 -9.69
N ASP A 20 -19.57 -22.88 -8.88
CA ASP A 20 -19.93 -22.80 -7.47
C ASP A 20 -19.03 -21.85 -6.68
N MET A 21 -19.66 -20.88 -5.99
CA MET A 21 -18.99 -20.01 -5.03
C MET A 21 -19.56 -20.35 -3.65
N ASN A 22 -18.70 -20.95 -2.82
CA ASN A 22 -18.97 -21.17 -1.40
C ASN A 22 -19.35 -19.84 -0.74
N ILE A 23 -20.53 -19.83 -0.12
CA ILE A 23 -21.01 -18.75 0.73
C ILE A 23 -20.13 -18.75 1.99
N ILE A 24 -19.20 -17.81 2.06
CA ILE A 24 -18.60 -17.38 3.34
C ILE A 24 -19.26 -16.06 3.69
N ASP A 25 -20.12 -16.12 4.69
CA ASP A 25 -20.74 -14.99 5.35
C ASP A 25 -19.65 -14.22 6.11
N SER A 26 -19.23 -13.08 5.56
CA SER A 26 -18.31 -12.16 6.22
C SER A 26 -18.85 -10.74 6.06
N ASN A 27 -19.60 -10.31 7.07
CA ASN A 27 -19.93 -8.91 7.37
C ASN A 27 -18.66 -8.10 7.75
N GLU A 28 -17.63 -8.15 6.91
CA GLU A 28 -16.57 -7.15 6.91
C GLU A 28 -16.91 -6.16 5.81
N ILE A 29 -17.32 -4.96 6.20
CA ILE A 29 -17.43 -3.83 5.28
C ILE A 29 -15.99 -3.49 4.86
N TYR A 30 -15.48 -4.21 3.86
CA TYR A 30 -14.40 -3.71 3.04
C TYR A 30 -14.97 -2.50 2.32
N GLY A 31 -14.67 -1.31 2.86
CA GLY A 31 -14.92 -0.05 2.21
C GLY A 31 -14.42 -0.14 0.76
N GLU A 32 -15.23 0.42 -0.14
CA GLU A 32 -15.06 0.56 -1.59
C GLU A 32 -13.71 0.08 -2.16
N ASP A 33 -13.76 -0.71 -3.24
CA ASP A 33 -12.63 -1.20 -4.04
C ASP A 33 -11.81 -0.04 -4.66
N ILE A 34 -11.17 0.77 -3.80
CA ILE A 34 -10.37 1.94 -4.15
C ILE A 34 -9.02 1.41 -4.62
N ARG A 35 -8.91 1.15 -5.92
CA ARG A 35 -7.62 0.95 -6.57
C ARG A 35 -6.87 2.27 -6.54
N TYR A 36 -5.83 2.34 -5.70
CA TYR A 36 -4.95 3.50 -5.67
C TYR A 36 -4.19 3.62 -7.00
N THR A 37 -4.29 4.77 -7.65
CA THR A 37 -3.33 5.19 -8.68
C THR A 37 -2.27 6.08 -8.04
N LEU A 38 -1.08 6.16 -8.63
CA LEU A 38 -0.04 7.07 -8.15
C LEU A 38 -0.52 8.51 -8.08
N ASP A 39 -1.25 8.97 -9.10
CA ASP A 39 -1.74 10.35 -9.16
C ASP A 39 -2.78 10.64 -8.07
N SER A 40 -3.77 9.74 -7.87
CA SER A 40 -4.77 9.90 -6.82
C SER A 40 -4.17 9.84 -5.41
N TRP A 41 -3.14 9.03 -5.22
CA TRP A 41 -2.40 8.96 -3.96
C TRP A 41 -1.61 10.26 -3.70
N ILE A 42 -0.91 10.79 -4.71
CA ILE A 42 -0.21 12.08 -4.60
C ILE A 42 -1.20 13.22 -4.32
N GLU A 43 -2.34 13.26 -5.00
CA GLU A 43 -3.36 14.28 -4.78
C GLU A 43 -3.90 14.24 -3.35
N LYS A 44 -4.26 13.03 -2.86
CA LYS A 44 -4.70 12.79 -1.48
C LYS A 44 -3.74 13.40 -0.47
N TYR A 45 -2.45 13.15 -0.62
CA TYR A 45 -1.44 13.61 0.34
C TYR A 45 -0.89 15.01 0.05
N THR A 46 -1.09 15.59 -1.14
CA THR A 46 -0.77 17.01 -1.40
C THR A 46 -1.73 17.93 -0.65
N ASN A 47 -2.99 17.52 -0.51
CA ASN A 47 -3.99 18.24 0.29
C ASN A 47 -3.79 18.06 1.81
N GLY A 48 -2.91 17.14 2.22
CA GLY A 48 -2.74 16.74 3.60
C GLY A 48 -3.78 15.68 3.99
N HIS A 49 -3.31 14.52 4.43
CA HIS A 49 -4.18 13.43 4.88
C HIS A 49 -3.57 12.72 6.08
N THR A 50 -4.40 12.04 6.87
CA THR A 50 -3.90 11.18 7.94
C THR A 50 -3.13 9.98 7.36
N ILE A 51 -1.94 9.73 7.90
CA ILE A 51 -1.14 8.51 7.73
C ILE A 51 -0.79 7.94 9.11
N LYS A 52 -0.46 6.66 9.20
CA LYS A 52 0.02 6.05 10.45
C LYS A 52 1.53 5.87 10.40
N VAL A 53 2.22 6.35 11.42
CA VAL A 53 3.64 6.06 11.66
C VAL A 53 3.71 4.95 12.69
N ALA A 54 4.34 3.84 12.33
CA ALA A 54 4.51 2.70 13.19
C ALA A 54 5.85 2.81 13.96
N PHE A 55 5.88 2.31 15.19
CA PHE A 55 7.06 2.27 16.06
C PHE A 55 7.48 0.83 16.37
N PRO A 56 8.78 0.57 16.63
CA PRO A 56 9.28 -0.76 16.97
C PRO A 56 8.56 -1.44 18.15
N THR A 57 7.92 -0.66 19.02
CA THR A 57 7.12 -1.16 20.14
C THR A 57 5.77 -1.77 19.71
N GLY A 58 5.44 -1.75 18.41
CA GLY A 58 4.15 -2.19 17.86
C GLY A 58 3.05 -1.13 17.90
N ASN A 59 3.31 0.05 18.47
CA ASN A 59 2.35 1.14 18.51
C ASN A 59 2.32 1.90 17.18
N GLU A 60 1.14 2.43 16.83
CA GLU A 60 0.95 3.30 15.67
C GLU A 60 0.47 4.68 16.12
N ILE A 61 0.99 5.74 15.50
CA ILE A 61 0.55 7.11 15.73
C ILE A 61 -0.01 7.67 14.42
N ARG A 62 -1.20 8.25 14.50
CA ARG A 62 -1.82 8.97 13.38
C ARG A 62 -1.21 10.36 13.27
N CYS A 63 -0.59 10.64 12.13
CA CYS A 63 0.02 11.91 11.81
C CYS A 63 -0.69 12.52 10.59
N ASN A 64 -0.74 13.84 10.51
CA ASN A 64 -1.03 14.50 9.25
C ASN A 64 0.22 14.39 8.36
N PHE A 65 0.04 13.90 7.14
CA PHE A 65 1.11 13.78 6.15
C PHE A 65 0.78 14.63 4.95
N LYS A 66 1.71 15.50 4.58
CA LYS A 66 1.56 16.41 3.45
C LYS A 66 2.76 16.34 2.52
N ILE A 67 2.51 16.18 1.22
CA ILE A 67 3.54 16.17 0.18
C ILE A 67 3.67 17.56 -0.42
N PHE A 68 4.92 18.00 -0.56
CA PHE A 68 5.32 19.21 -1.26
C PHE A 68 6.19 18.81 -2.45
N LEU A 69 5.52 18.44 -3.55
CA LEU A 69 6.17 17.79 -4.69
C LEU A 69 7.18 18.71 -5.39
N LYS A 70 6.85 20.00 -5.54
CA LYS A 70 7.71 21.01 -6.17
C LYS A 70 8.96 21.29 -5.33
N GLU A 71 8.78 21.36 -4.03
CA GLU A 71 9.84 21.62 -3.05
C GLU A 71 10.63 20.36 -2.65
N LYS A 72 10.19 19.18 -3.13
CA LYS A 72 10.80 17.87 -2.91
C LYS A 72 10.97 17.49 -1.44
N PHE A 73 9.89 17.64 -0.66
CA PHE A 73 9.83 17.13 0.71
C PHE A 73 8.41 16.70 1.09
N PHE A 74 8.29 15.93 2.17
CA PHE A 74 7.01 15.76 2.85
C PHE A 74 7.12 16.17 4.32
N GLU A 75 5.99 16.58 4.87
CA GLU A 75 5.84 16.99 6.26
C GLU A 75 4.99 15.97 7.01
N LEU A 76 5.50 15.52 8.17
CA LEU A 76 4.77 14.73 9.16
C LEU A 76 4.45 15.61 10.36
N SER A 77 3.17 15.88 10.57
CA SER A 77 2.69 16.77 11.62
C SER A 77 1.84 16.01 12.64
N LEU A 78 2.18 16.16 13.91
CA LEU A 78 1.47 15.59 15.06
C LEU A 78 1.29 16.67 16.12
N SER A 79 0.04 17.04 16.38
CA SER A 79 -0.32 18.13 17.31
C SER A 79 0.39 19.44 16.92
N ASN A 80 1.32 19.94 17.74
CA ASN A 80 2.08 21.16 17.50
C ASN A 80 3.51 20.91 16.99
N LYS A 81 3.85 19.66 16.65
CA LYS A 81 5.17 19.27 16.14
C LYS A 81 5.07 18.89 14.67
N ALA A 82 5.93 19.46 13.85
CA ALA A 82 6.10 19.11 12.45
C ALA A 82 7.52 18.60 12.21
N ARG A 83 7.65 17.51 11.44
CA ARG A 83 8.92 16.97 10.97
C ARG A 83 8.94 17.01 9.44
N VAL A 84 9.92 17.71 8.90
CA VAL A 84 10.17 17.75 7.45
C VAL A 84 11.15 16.65 7.09
N ILE A 85 10.85 15.89 6.04
CA ILE A 85 11.71 14.86 5.47
C ILE A 85 11.87 15.19 3.99
N LYS A 86 13.11 15.51 3.60
CA LYS A 86 13.44 15.85 2.21
C LYS A 86 13.57 14.57 1.39
N PHE A 87 13.16 14.62 0.12
CA PHE A 87 13.23 13.46 -0.76
C PHE A 87 14.67 12.96 -0.91
N ASN A 88 15.62 13.88 -1.03
CA ASN A 88 17.05 13.56 -1.16
C ASN A 88 17.69 13.01 0.12
N ASP A 89 17.00 13.03 1.26
CA ASP A 89 17.47 12.40 2.49
C ASP A 89 17.03 10.93 2.58
N ILE A 90 16.21 10.45 1.65
CA ILE A 90 15.75 9.06 1.65
C ILE A 90 16.77 8.22 0.89
N GLY A 91 17.41 7.29 1.59
CA GLY A 91 18.47 6.45 1.02
C GLY A 91 18.00 5.09 0.55
N SER A 92 16.97 4.52 1.19
CA SER A 92 16.45 3.21 0.81
C SER A 92 15.03 2.98 1.30
N ILE A 93 14.31 2.10 0.60
CA ILE A 93 13.02 1.55 1.02
C ILE A 93 13.28 0.27 1.82
N LEU A 94 12.55 0.10 2.92
CA LEU A 94 12.60 -1.06 3.79
C LEU A 94 11.24 -1.76 3.69
N HIS A 95 11.21 -2.97 3.15
CA HIS A 95 10.00 -3.76 2.97
C HIS A 95 10.30 -5.23 3.26
N LYS A 96 9.27 -6.03 3.57
CA LYS A 96 9.41 -7.46 3.87
C LYS A 96 10.16 -8.25 2.79
N ASP A 97 10.05 -7.82 1.53
CA ASP A 97 10.66 -8.53 0.40
C ASP A 97 12.16 -8.19 0.25
N ASN A 98 12.67 -7.18 0.97
CA ASN A 98 14.08 -6.73 0.96
C ASN A 98 14.81 -7.07 2.27
N CYS A 99 14.48 -8.20 2.89
CA CYS A 99 14.94 -8.62 4.22
C CYS A 99 16.47 -8.60 4.41
N GLU A 100 17.25 -8.88 3.37
CA GLU A 100 18.71 -8.95 3.45
C GLU A 100 19.38 -7.60 3.81
N SER A 101 18.68 -6.49 3.55
CA SER A 101 19.15 -5.12 3.86
C SER A 101 18.66 -4.58 5.21
N LEU A 102 17.87 -5.38 5.93
CA LEU A 102 17.22 -5.01 7.18
C LEU A 102 18.08 -5.40 8.39
N LEU A 103 18.23 -4.47 9.33
CA LEU A 103 18.75 -4.76 10.66
C LEU A 103 17.78 -5.71 11.38
N GLU A 104 18.29 -6.52 12.30
CA GLU A 104 17.49 -7.51 13.05
C GLU A 104 16.29 -6.85 13.79
N SER A 105 16.47 -5.61 14.28
CA SER A 105 15.41 -4.81 14.90
C SER A 105 14.31 -4.37 13.92
N GLU A 106 14.60 -4.33 12.63
CA GLU A 106 13.67 -3.90 11.56
C GLU A 106 12.92 -5.10 10.97
N GLN A 107 13.56 -6.27 10.89
CA GLN A 107 12.95 -7.50 10.39
C GLN A 107 11.72 -7.92 11.21
N ASN A 108 11.76 -7.73 12.53
CA ASN A 108 10.63 -8.06 13.39
C ASN A 108 9.42 -7.14 13.21
N PHE A 109 9.65 -5.95 12.68
CA PHE A 109 8.70 -4.87 12.62
C PHE A 109 8.10 -4.66 11.22
N LEU A 110 8.83 -5.05 10.17
CA LEU A 110 8.40 -4.98 8.76
C LEU A 110 7.73 -6.27 8.25
N LYS A 111 7.07 -7.05 9.12
CA LYS A 111 6.44 -8.33 8.75
C LYS A 111 5.13 -8.18 7.98
N SER A 112 4.44 -7.04 8.13
CA SER A 112 3.16 -6.79 7.48
C SER A 112 3.38 -6.19 6.08
N PRO A 113 2.66 -6.65 5.04
CA PRO A 113 2.71 -6.05 3.70
C PRO A 113 2.18 -4.61 3.66
N ASN A 114 1.51 -4.16 4.72
CA ASN A 114 0.99 -2.80 4.82
C ASN A 114 2.02 -1.83 5.42
N ILE A 115 3.14 -2.34 5.94
CA ILE A 115 4.17 -1.52 6.59
C ILE A 115 5.33 -1.31 5.64
N ILE A 116 5.57 -0.05 5.28
CA ILE A 116 6.70 0.38 4.46
C ILE A 116 7.62 1.25 5.30
N GLY A 117 8.89 0.90 5.37
CA GLY A 117 9.93 1.72 5.97
C GLY A 117 10.70 2.53 4.93
N ILE A 118 11.22 3.67 5.36
CA ILE A 118 12.25 4.42 4.64
C ILE A 118 13.44 4.63 5.58
N ARG A 119 14.66 4.55 5.05
CA ARG A 119 15.87 4.90 5.79
C ARG A 119 16.36 6.27 5.39
N LEU A 120 16.61 7.12 6.38
CA LEU A 120 17.15 8.45 6.16
C LEU A 120 18.69 8.42 6.15
N ILE A 121 19.31 9.07 5.17
CA ILE A 121 20.76 9.17 5.00
C ILE A 121 21.36 9.97 6.16
N SER A 122 20.80 11.13 6.46
CA SER A 122 21.31 12.08 7.45
C SER A 122 21.40 11.53 8.87
N THR A 123 20.50 10.63 9.24
CA THR A 123 20.39 10.10 10.61
C THR A 123 20.67 8.60 10.71
N CYS A 124 20.77 7.91 9.57
CA CYS A 124 20.78 6.45 9.48
C CYS A 124 19.58 5.78 10.18
N LYS A 125 18.51 6.53 10.48
CA LYS A 125 17.31 6.02 11.16
C LYS A 125 16.24 5.64 10.16
N ALA A 126 15.50 4.59 10.49
CA ALA A 126 14.30 4.18 9.77
C ALA A 126 13.04 4.90 10.29
N ILE A 127 12.10 5.16 9.40
CA ILE A 127 10.73 5.58 9.71
C ILE A 127 9.81 4.59 9.00
N ALA A 128 8.85 4.00 9.72
CA ALA A 128 7.88 3.11 9.11
C ALA A 128 6.48 3.72 9.07
N PHE A 129 5.82 3.49 7.95
CA PHE A 129 4.48 3.93 7.65
C PHE A 129 3.58 2.70 7.54
N SER A 130 2.46 2.74 8.24
CA SER A 130 1.42 1.70 8.18
C SER A 130 0.28 2.21 7.31
N MET A 131 0.10 1.56 6.17
CA MET A 131 -0.93 1.88 5.18
C MET A 131 -2.23 1.14 5.48
N ASN A 132 -3.33 1.59 4.87
CA ASN A 132 -4.64 0.98 5.10
C ASN A 132 -4.80 -0.33 4.30
N SER A 133 -4.06 -0.49 3.20
CA SER A 133 -4.07 -1.70 2.38
C SER A 133 -2.69 -1.98 1.75
N PRO A 134 -2.44 -3.23 1.30
CA PRO A 134 -1.25 -3.55 0.51
C PRO A 134 -1.16 -2.74 -0.78
N ASP A 135 -2.29 -2.41 -1.40
CA ASP A 135 -2.32 -1.60 -2.62
C ASP A 135 -1.86 -0.15 -2.37
N GLU A 136 -2.29 0.46 -1.27
CA GLU A 136 -1.79 1.78 -0.85
C GLU A 136 -0.28 1.73 -0.56
N ALA A 137 0.20 0.65 0.07
CA ALA A 137 1.61 0.42 0.33
C ALA A 137 2.43 0.29 -0.97
N ARG A 138 1.92 -0.43 -1.97
CA ARG A 138 2.55 -0.56 -3.29
C ARG A 138 2.69 0.80 -3.99
N VAL A 139 1.65 1.63 -3.95
CA VAL A 139 1.69 2.97 -4.55
C VAL A 139 2.64 3.90 -3.80
N PHE A 140 2.76 3.77 -2.48
CA PHE A 140 3.77 4.50 -1.73
C PHE A 140 5.20 4.10 -2.09
N ILE A 141 5.47 2.80 -2.30
CA ILE A 141 6.78 2.33 -2.81
C ILE A 141 7.06 2.98 -4.17
N GLU A 142 6.11 2.90 -5.11
CA GLU A 142 6.24 3.51 -6.45
C GLU A 142 6.54 5.01 -6.37
N PHE A 143 5.89 5.73 -5.45
CA PHE A 143 6.17 7.14 -5.19
C PHE A 143 7.62 7.38 -4.73
N ILE A 144 8.11 6.62 -3.76
CA ILE A 144 9.48 6.79 -3.23
C ILE A 144 10.52 6.46 -4.32
N GLU A 145 10.33 5.38 -5.05
CA GLU A 145 11.22 5.01 -6.18
C GLU A 145 11.26 6.11 -7.23
N LYS A 146 10.09 6.60 -7.66
CA LYS A 146 9.99 7.57 -8.74
C LYS A 146 10.51 8.96 -8.38
N TYR A 147 10.25 9.45 -7.16
CA TYR A 147 10.47 10.85 -6.79
C TYR A 147 11.61 11.07 -5.78
N CYS A 148 12.03 10.04 -5.04
CA CYS A 148 13.00 10.20 -3.96
C CYS A 148 14.33 9.50 -4.23
N LEU A 149 14.32 8.38 -4.94
CA LEU A 149 15.54 7.58 -5.21
C LEU A 149 16.12 7.75 -6.62
N ASN A 150 15.47 8.55 -7.48
CA ASN A 150 15.95 8.91 -8.82
C ASN A 150 16.82 10.17 -8.84
#